data_AF-A0A934JVM5-F1
#
_entry.id   AF-A0A934JVM5-F1
#
_cell.length_a   1.000
_cell.length_b   1.000
_cell.length_c   1.000
_cell.angle_alpha   90.00
_cell.angle_beta   90.00
_cell.angle_gamma   90.00
#
_symmetry.space_group_name_H-M   'P 1'
#
loop_
_entity.id
_entity.type
_entity.pdbx_description
1 polymer ?
#
loop_
_entity_poly.entity_id
_entity_poly.type
_entity_poly.pdbx_seq_one_letter_code
_entity_poly.pdbx_strand_id
1 'polypeptide(L)'
;MIVRLIVFIAIFFIGWWLYRQFLAFKKAKKPIEDKKADSSAKSDAQETMVRCEECQTLTPRSHAIHDQDARPFCSAEHLKAFNQKN
;
A
#
# COMPACT_ATOMS: atom_id res chain seq x y z
N MET A 1 -27.80 34.35 -3.96
CA MET A 1 -27.26 33.68 -5.16
C MET A 1 -25.77 33.36 -5.02
N ILE A 2 -24.91 34.33 -4.65
CA ILE A 2 -23.46 34.12 -4.54
C ILE A 2 -23.01 33.24 -3.35
N VAL A 3 -23.67 33.33 -2.18
CA VAL A 3 -23.28 32.57 -0.97
C VAL A 3 -23.36 31.07 -1.20
N ARG A 4 -24.38 30.60 -1.93
CA ARG A 4 -24.51 29.17 -2.28
C ARG A 4 -23.35 28.71 -3.18
N LEU A 5 -22.92 29.52 -4.14
CA LEU A 5 -21.78 29.19 -5.02
C LEU A 5 -20.48 29.05 -4.23
N ILE A 6 -20.23 29.93 -3.25
CA ILE A 6 -19.04 29.86 -2.40
C ILE A 6 -19.03 28.59 -1.56
N VAL A 7 -20.18 28.19 -0.99
CA VAL A 7 -20.30 26.95 -0.20
C VAL A 7 -20.02 25.72 -1.08
N PHE A 8 -20.56 25.67 -2.30
CA PHE A 8 -20.28 24.56 -3.22
C PHE A 8 -18.80 24.47 -3.58
N ILE A 9 -18.15 25.61 -3.89
CA ILE A 9 -16.72 25.66 -4.21
C ILE A 9 -15.88 25.22 -3.00
N ALA A 10 -16.21 25.68 -1.79
CA ALA A 10 -15.49 25.29 -0.58
C ALA A 10 -15.55 23.77 -0.34
N ILE A 11 -16.73 23.16 -0.46
CA ILE A 11 -16.90 21.70 -0.30
C ILE A 11 -16.09 20.94 -1.38
N PHE A 12 -16.13 21.41 -2.63
CA PHE A 12 -15.41 20.77 -3.73
C PHE A 12 -13.89 20.83 -3.53
N PHE A 13 -13.37 21.98 -3.08
CA PHE A 13 -11.94 22.15 -2.77
C PHE A 13 -11.49 21.28 -1.61
N ILE A 14 -12.28 21.20 -0.53
CA ILE A 14 -11.97 20.34 0.62
C ILE A 14 -11.95 18.86 0.19
N GLY A 15 -12.94 18.42 -0.60
CA GLY A 15 -13.00 17.07 -1.15
C GLY A 15 -11.81 16.76 -2.07
N TRP A 16 -11.48 17.68 -3.00
CA TRP A 16 -10.34 17.53 -3.91
C TRP A 16 -8.99 17.51 -3.16
N TRP A 17 -8.84 18.36 -2.15
CA TRP A 17 -7.65 18.43 -1.31
C TRP A 17 -7.46 17.14 -0.51
N LEU A 18 -8.52 16.65 0.13
CA LEU A 18 -8.51 15.37 0.84
C LEU A 18 -8.26 14.21 -0.12
N TYR A 19 -8.87 14.21 -1.30
CA TYR A 19 -8.64 13.19 -2.33
C TYR A 19 -7.17 13.16 -2.75
N ARG A 20 -6.57 14.32 -3.05
CA ARG A 20 -5.15 14.44 -3.42
C ARG A 20 -4.23 13.97 -2.29
N GLN A 21 -4.56 14.33 -1.05
CA GLN A 21 -3.82 13.93 0.13
C GLN A 21 -3.93 12.42 0.39
N PHE A 22 -5.13 11.83 0.27
CA PHE A 22 -5.33 10.37 0.36
C PHE A 22 -4.62 9.62 -0.76
N LEU A 23 -4.61 10.15 -1.98
CA LEU A 23 -3.85 9.58 -3.10
C LEU A 23 -2.34 9.67 -2.84
N ALA A 24 -1.86 10.79 -2.29
CA ALA A 24 -0.47 10.96 -1.90
C ALA A 24 -0.08 10.01 -0.74
N PHE A 25 -0.94 9.80 0.25
CA PHE A 25 -0.71 8.83 1.33
C PHE A 25 -0.78 7.38 0.84
N LYS A 26 -1.68 7.05 -0.11
CA LYS A 26 -1.68 5.73 -0.77
C LYS A 26 -0.44 5.51 -1.63
N LYS A 27 0.06 6.54 -2.31
CA LYS A 27 1.33 6.50 -3.06
C LYS A 27 2.55 6.50 -2.12
N ALA A 28 2.49 7.15 -0.96
CA ALA A 28 3.55 7.12 0.05
C ALA A 28 3.62 5.79 0.81
N LYS A 29 2.58 4.94 0.74
CA LYS A 29 2.66 3.51 1.12
C LYS A 29 3.16 2.60 -0.01
N LYS A 30 3.44 3.17 -1.20
CA LYS A 30 4.12 2.51 -2.33
C LYS A 30 5.20 3.42 -2.95
N PRO A 31 6.36 3.60 -2.28
CA PRO A 31 7.51 3.98 -3.07
C PRO A 31 8.78 3.26 -2.63
N ILE A 32 8.90 1.93 -2.74
CA ILE A 32 10.24 1.28 -2.81
C ILE A 32 10.20 -0.02 -3.65
N GLU A 33 9.73 0.06 -4.88
CA GLU A 33 10.18 -0.68 -6.07
C GLU A 33 9.74 0.28 -7.19
N ASP A 34 10.55 1.09 -7.85
CA ASP A 34 11.94 1.01 -8.27
C ASP A 34 12.44 2.45 -8.43
N LYS A 35 13.58 2.82 -7.85
CA LYS A 35 14.66 3.60 -8.51
C LYS A 35 15.91 3.47 -7.65
N LYS A 36 16.90 2.77 -8.19
CA LYS A 36 18.25 2.60 -7.67
C LYS A 36 18.91 3.95 -7.33
N ALA A 37 19.79 3.85 -6.34
CA ALA A 37 20.94 4.72 -6.06
C ALA A 37 20.63 6.10 -5.46
N ASP A 38 20.71 6.21 -4.13
CA ASP A 38 21.89 6.87 -3.55
C ASP A 38 22.09 6.48 -2.09
N SER A 39 23.27 5.91 -1.84
CA SER A 39 24.11 6.04 -0.65
C SER A 39 23.52 5.92 0.77
N SER A 40 23.94 4.82 1.40
CA SER A 40 24.58 4.81 2.72
C SER A 40 23.80 5.46 3.87
N ALA A 41 23.10 4.63 4.65
CA ALA A 41 23.38 4.45 6.08
C ALA A 41 22.19 3.83 6.80
N LYS A 42 22.49 2.82 7.63
CA LYS A 42 21.67 2.23 8.70
C LYS A 42 20.60 1.27 8.20
N SER A 43 20.40 0.07 8.73
CA SER A 43 20.98 -0.68 9.83
C SER A 43 20.23 -2.02 9.85
N ASP A 44 20.90 -3.09 10.28
CA ASP A 44 20.46 -4.49 10.44
C ASP A 44 19.13 -4.79 11.19
N ALA A 45 18.00 -4.11 10.91
CA ALA A 45 16.77 -4.35 11.68
C ALA A 45 15.44 -3.99 10.98
N GLN A 46 15.41 -3.88 9.65
CA GLN A 46 14.14 -3.71 8.92
C GLN A 46 13.82 -4.98 8.14
N GLU A 47 13.22 -5.95 8.83
CA GLU A 47 12.49 -7.01 8.13
C GLU A 47 11.41 -6.34 7.27
N THR A 48 11.58 -6.40 5.95
CA THR A 48 10.63 -5.87 4.98
C THR A 48 9.25 -6.47 5.26
N MET A 49 8.30 -5.70 5.80
CA MET A 49 6.94 -6.20 6.06
C MET A 49 6.15 -6.25 4.76
N VAL A 50 5.69 -7.44 4.38
CA VAL A 50 4.86 -7.69 3.21
C VAL A 50 3.43 -8.02 3.63
N ARG A 51 2.46 -7.61 2.81
CA ARG A 51 1.04 -7.79 3.12
C ARG A 51 0.51 -9.02 2.40
N CYS A 52 -0.11 -9.94 3.12
CA CYS A 52 -0.76 -11.09 2.50
C CYS A 52 -1.92 -10.64 1.59
N GLU A 53 -2.02 -11.19 0.38
CA GLU A 53 -3.12 -10.86 -0.55
C GLU A 53 -4.49 -11.37 -0.09
N GLU A 54 -4.55 -12.53 0.58
CA GLU A 54 -5.80 -13.12 1.03
C GLU A 54 -6.32 -12.49 2.33
N CYS A 55 -5.49 -12.46 3.38
CA CYS A 55 -5.92 -12.00 4.70
C CYS A 55 -5.57 -10.54 5.01
N GLN A 56 -4.80 -9.89 4.13
CA GLN A 56 -4.41 -8.49 4.30
C GLN A 56 -3.58 -8.16 5.56
N THR A 57 -3.18 -9.17 6.33
CA THR A 57 -2.30 -9.08 7.49
C THR A 57 -0.88 -8.73 7.07
N LEU A 58 -0.21 -7.89 7.87
CA LEU A 58 1.21 -7.60 7.69
C LEU A 58 2.05 -8.74 8.28
N THR A 59 2.95 -9.29 7.49
CA THR A 59 3.92 -10.31 7.91
C THR A 59 5.32 -9.95 7.43
N PRO A 60 6.37 -10.19 8.22
CA PRO A 60 7.73 -9.94 7.77
C PRO A 60 8.08 -10.86 6.59
N ARG A 61 8.85 -10.33 5.62
CA ARG A 61 9.24 -11.04 4.39
C ARG A 61 10.02 -12.32 4.68
N SER A 62 10.72 -12.38 5.81
CA SER A 62 11.40 -13.58 6.31
C SER A 62 10.44 -14.77 6.56
N HIS A 63 9.19 -14.48 6.90
CA HIS A 63 8.13 -15.47 7.15
C HIS A 63 7.07 -15.55 6.04
N ALA A 64 7.22 -14.77 4.96
CA ALA A 64 6.26 -14.74 3.88
C ALA A 64 6.57 -15.83 2.84
N ILE A 65 5.56 -16.64 2.53
CA ILE A 65 5.61 -17.64 1.47
C ILE A 65 5.20 -16.95 0.17
N HIS A 66 5.95 -17.16 -0.91
CA HIS A 66 5.70 -16.53 -2.19
C HIS A 66 5.22 -17.58 -3.21
N ASP A 67 4.24 -17.23 -4.03
CA ASP A 67 3.82 -18.04 -5.18
C ASP A 67 4.73 -17.79 -6.40
N GLN A 68 4.47 -18.45 -7.54
CA GLN A 68 5.24 -18.28 -8.77
C GLN A 68 5.21 -16.83 -9.29
N ASP A 69 4.13 -16.09 -9.01
CA ASP A 69 3.98 -14.67 -9.31
C ASP A 69 4.63 -13.72 -8.28
N ALA A 70 5.48 -14.24 -7.39
CA ALA A 70 6.12 -13.49 -6.29
C ALA A 70 5.13 -12.79 -5.33
N ARG A 71 3.88 -13.27 -5.28
CA ARG A 71 2.83 -12.73 -4.41
C ARG A 71 3.06 -13.20 -2.96
N PRO A 72 3.12 -12.28 -1.97
CA PRO A 72 3.41 -12.64 -0.58
C PRO A 72 2.17 -13.17 0.16
N PHE A 73 2.32 -14.30 0.86
CA PHE A 73 1.30 -14.91 1.71
C PHE A 73 1.85 -15.21 3.10
N CYS A 74 1.01 -15.06 4.13
CA CYS A 74 1.42 -15.34 5.51
C CYS A 74 1.47 -16.84 5.84
N SER A 75 0.85 -17.70 5.03
CA SER A 75 0.80 -19.16 5.24
C SER A 75 0.54 -19.90 3.93
N ALA A 76 0.92 -21.18 3.87
CA ALA A 76 0.66 -22.05 2.72
C ALA A 76 -0.84 -22.31 2.51
N GLU A 77 -1.65 -22.23 3.58
CA GLU A 77 -3.10 -22.35 3.48
C GLU A 77 -3.71 -21.16 2.73
N HIS A 78 -3.21 -19.94 2.96
CA HIS A 78 -3.70 -18.75 2.26
C HIS A 78 -3.28 -18.75 0.79
N LEU A 79 -2.09 -19.26 0.48
CA LEU A 79 -1.67 -19.48 -0.90
C LEU A 79 -2.61 -20.45 -1.62
N LYS A 80 -2.94 -21.59 -1.00
CA LYS A 80 -3.88 -22.57 -1.56
C LYS A 80 -5.29 -22.02 -1.72
N ALA A 81 -5.80 -21.29 -0.72
CA ALA A 81 -7.12 -20.67 -0.78
C ALA A 81 -7.22 -19.64 -1.92
N PHE A 82 -6.16 -18.86 -2.14
CA PHE A 82 -6.09 -17.92 -3.25
C PHE A 82 -6.04 -18.63 -4.61
N ASN A 83 -5.20 -19.66 -4.76
CA ASN A 83 -5.09 -20.44 -5.99
C ASN A 83 -6.33 -21.31 -6.29
N GLN A 84 -7.20 -21.57 -5.31
CA GLN A 84 -8.49 -22.24 -5.53
C GLN A 84 -9.62 -21.27 -5.92
N LYS A 85 -9.49 -19.98 -5.60
CA LYS A 85 -10.46 -18.94 -5.96
C LYS A 85 -10.26 -18.37 -7.36
N ASN A 86 -9.03 -18.43 -7.88
CA ASN A 86 -8.66 -18.06 -9.25
C ASN A 86 -8.66 -19.28 -10.17
#